data_AF-A0A938NNX0-F1
#
_entry.id   AF-A0A938NNX0-F1
#
_cell.length_a   1.000
_cell.length_b   1.000
_cell.length_c   1.000
_cell.angle_alpha   90.00
_cell.angle_beta   90.00
_cell.angle_gamma   90.00
#
_symmetry.space_group_name_H-M   'P 1'
#
loop_
_entity.id
_entity.type
_entity.pdbx_description
1 polymer ?
#
loop_
_entity_poly.entity_id
_entity_poly.type
_entity_poly.pdbx_seq_one_letter_code
_entity_poly.pdbx_strand_id
1 'polypeptide(L)'
;MSKHVDRRFTTWTARLLTLLVVSWGLSVTARAVEREDVLKPPYGPSISGSDPKTLKGKIMTGYQGWFNCEGDGANLTWTHWAKDLTQPFQPGNIAVDQWPDVTEYDADELYDTPFKHANGSTAKVFSAHNRKTVLRHFKWMADYG
;
A
#
# COMPACT_ATOMS: atom_id res chain seq x y z
N MET A 1 56.52 51.56 11.32
CA MET A 1 56.12 50.60 12.37
C MET A 1 54.59 50.61 12.48
N SER A 2 53.91 49.75 11.73
CA SER A 2 52.45 49.54 11.82
C SER A 2 52.17 48.10 11.42
N LYS A 3 51.52 47.36 12.33
CA LYS A 3 51.26 45.92 12.21
C LYS A 3 50.03 45.72 11.30
N HIS A 4 50.21 45.09 10.15
CA HIS A 4 49.10 44.57 9.35
C HIS A 4 48.91 43.10 9.69
N VAL A 5 47.86 42.80 10.45
CA VAL A 5 47.38 41.44 10.73
C VAL A 5 46.57 40.98 9.52
N ASP A 6 46.98 39.83 8.98
CA ASP A 6 46.48 39.22 7.74
C ASP A 6 45.05 38.68 7.94
N ARG A 7 44.08 39.26 7.22
CA ARG A 7 42.64 38.90 7.25
C ARG A 7 42.31 37.64 6.42
N ARG A 8 43.29 36.79 6.14
CA ARG A 8 43.14 35.60 5.27
C ARG A 8 43.09 34.24 5.99
N PHE A 9 43.12 34.23 7.32
CA PHE A 9 43.04 32.98 8.10
C PHE A 9 41.65 32.66 8.68
N THR A 10 40.67 33.57 8.59
CA THR A 10 39.38 33.43 9.27
C THR A 10 38.26 32.84 8.40
N THR A 11 38.51 32.57 7.11
CA THR A 11 37.47 32.14 6.15
C THR A 11 37.42 30.64 5.86
N TRP A 12 38.36 29.84 6.36
CA TRP A 12 38.40 28.39 6.10
C TRP A 12 37.80 27.52 7.22
N THR A 13 37.67 28.04 8.45
CA THR A 13 37.10 27.28 9.58
C THR A 13 35.57 27.31 9.62
N ALA A 14 34.92 28.28 8.97
CA ALA A 14 33.46 28.44 8.99
C ALA A 14 32.70 27.53 8.00
N ARG A 15 33.37 26.89 7.03
CA ARG A 15 32.71 26.04 6.02
C ARG A 15 32.70 24.54 6.33
N LEU A 16 33.43 24.09 7.34
CA LEU A 16 33.43 22.68 7.76
C LEU A 16 32.40 22.37 8.85
N LEU A 17 31.97 23.36 9.64
CA LEU A 17 30.96 23.16 10.69
C LEU A 17 29.51 23.12 10.17
N THR A 18 29.23 23.66 8.98
CA THR A 18 27.86 23.65 8.42
C THR A 18 27.51 22.29 7.79
N LEU A 19 28.49 21.46 7.44
CA LEU A 19 28.24 20.13 6.84
C LEU A 19 27.99 19.02 7.87
N LEU A 20 28.41 19.19 9.13
CA LEU A 20 28.18 18.19 10.19
C LEU A 20 26.85 18.36 10.93
N VAL A 21 26.26 19.56 10.94
CA VAL A 21 24.95 19.78 11.60
C VAL A 21 23.78 19.31 10.71
N VAL A 22 23.97 19.24 9.40
CA VAL A 22 22.93 18.75 8.47
C VAL A 22 22.81 17.21 8.46
N SER A 23 23.82 16.46 8.93
CA SER A 23 23.76 14.99 8.95
C SER A 23 23.06 14.39 10.18
N TRP A 24 22.74 15.18 11.20
CA TRP A 24 22.07 14.73 12.43
C TRP A 24 20.58 15.09 12.53
N GLY A 25 19.99 15.61 11.45
CA GLY A 25 18.62 16.12 11.43
C GLY A 25 17.56 15.23 10.77
N LEU A 26 17.95 14.16 10.06
CA LEU A 26 17.01 13.28 9.36
C LEU A 26 17.18 11.81 9.76
N SER A 27 17.19 11.53 11.06
CA SER A 27 16.68 10.24 11.54
C SER A 27 15.17 10.36 11.67
N VAL A 28 14.47 10.36 10.54
CA VAL A 28 13.06 9.96 10.53
C VAL A 28 13.09 8.49 10.93
N THR A 29 12.85 8.23 12.21
CA THR A 29 12.61 6.88 12.66
C THR A 29 11.36 6.42 11.93
N ALA A 30 11.55 5.51 10.96
CA ALA A 30 10.47 4.68 10.47
C ALA A 30 9.97 3.89 11.67
N ARG A 31 9.01 4.45 12.42
CA ARG A 31 8.25 3.68 13.38
C ARG A 31 7.46 2.68 12.56
N ALA A 32 7.81 1.40 12.69
CA ALA A 32 6.92 0.34 12.28
C ALA A 32 5.58 0.61 12.96
N VAL A 33 4.52 0.79 12.17
CA VAL A 33 3.15 0.77 12.69
C VAL A 33 3.01 -0.54 13.45
N GLU A 34 2.64 -0.49 14.73
CA GLU A 34 2.31 -1.72 15.46
C GLU A 34 1.26 -2.47 14.65
N ARG A 35 1.59 -3.70 14.24
CA ARG A 35 0.61 -4.56 13.58
C ARG A 35 -0.42 -4.98 14.62
N GLU A 36 -1.68 -4.74 14.29
CA GLU A 36 -2.81 -5.28 15.03
C GLU A 36 -2.62 -6.79 15.23
N ASP A 37 -2.90 -7.29 16.44
CA ASP A 37 -2.85 -8.72 16.71
C ASP A 37 -4.06 -9.40 16.04
N VAL A 38 -3.85 -9.85 14.81
CA VAL A 38 -4.87 -10.49 13.96
C VAL A 38 -5.37 -11.83 14.51
N LEU A 39 -4.70 -12.39 15.52
CA LEU A 39 -5.11 -13.63 16.17
C LEU A 39 -6.03 -13.39 17.37
N LYS A 40 -6.18 -12.15 17.84
CA LYS A 40 -7.17 -11.83 18.86
C LYS A 40 -8.56 -12.09 18.30
N PRO A 41 -9.43 -12.81 19.04
CA PRO A 41 -10.80 -12.98 18.61
C PRO A 41 -11.45 -11.59 18.43
N PRO A 42 -12.24 -11.39 17.37
CA PRO A 42 -12.89 -10.11 17.13
C PRO A 42 -13.74 -9.74 18.35
N TYR A 43 -13.42 -8.61 18.96
CA TYR A 43 -14.18 -8.07 20.09
C TYR A 43 -15.40 -7.34 19.53
N GLY A 44 -16.60 -7.85 19.83
CA GLY A 44 -17.84 -7.23 19.38
C GLY A 44 -19.08 -7.97 19.89
N PRO A 45 -20.25 -7.31 19.88
CA PRO A 45 -21.51 -7.96 20.24
C PRO A 45 -21.79 -9.14 19.30
N SER A 46 -22.15 -10.28 19.87
CA SER A 46 -22.70 -11.39 19.07
C SER A 46 -24.05 -10.94 18.51
N ILE A 47 -24.18 -10.96 17.19
CA ILE A 47 -25.44 -10.63 16.52
C ILE A 47 -26.38 -11.83 16.67
N SER A 48 -27.36 -11.73 17.56
CA SER A 48 -28.42 -12.73 17.67
C SER A 48 -29.44 -12.52 16.54
N GLY A 49 -29.73 -13.55 15.75
CA GLY A 49 -30.74 -13.45 14.68
C GLY A 49 -30.70 -14.56 13.63
N SER A 50 -29.61 -15.33 13.55
CA SER A 50 -29.50 -16.47 12.64
C SER A 50 -29.43 -17.79 13.41
N ASP A 51 -30.29 -18.76 13.08
CA ASP A 51 -30.15 -20.14 13.58
C ASP A 51 -28.84 -20.78 13.08
N PRO A 52 -27.87 -21.12 13.96
CA PRO A 52 -26.60 -21.71 13.54
C PRO A 52 -26.73 -23.20 13.19
N LYS A 53 -27.88 -23.85 13.44
CA LYS A 53 -28.09 -25.28 13.17
C LYS A 53 -28.44 -25.57 11.71
N THR A 54 -28.68 -24.56 10.89
CA THR A 54 -29.11 -24.72 9.49
C THR A 54 -28.57 -23.62 8.59
N LEU A 55 -28.36 -23.93 7.31
CA LEU A 55 -28.09 -22.95 6.26
C LEU A 55 -29.37 -22.48 5.53
N LYS A 56 -30.54 -22.98 5.92
CA LYS A 56 -31.81 -22.59 5.29
C LYS A 56 -32.02 -21.09 5.41
N GLY A 57 -32.27 -20.44 4.27
CA GLY A 57 -32.45 -18.99 4.17
C GLY A 57 -31.17 -18.18 4.42
N LYS A 58 -29.99 -18.79 4.27
CA LYS A 58 -28.68 -18.12 4.37
C LYS A 58 -27.96 -18.17 3.04
N ILE A 59 -27.21 -17.11 2.73
CA ILE A 59 -26.25 -17.08 1.64
C ILE A 59 -24.88 -17.38 2.24
N MET A 60 -24.14 -18.27 1.58
CA MET A 60 -22.75 -18.59 1.92
C MET A 60 -21.86 -18.02 0.83
N THR A 61 -20.93 -17.15 1.21
CA THR A 61 -20.01 -16.49 0.28
C THR A 61 -18.58 -16.79 0.68
N GLY A 62 -17.75 -17.20 -0.28
CA GLY A 62 -16.31 -17.31 -0.12
C GLY A 62 -15.63 -16.03 -0.59
N TYR A 63 -14.74 -15.48 0.24
CA TYR A 63 -13.93 -14.32 -0.11
C TYR A 63 -12.46 -14.73 -0.27
N GLN A 64 -11.82 -14.32 -1.37
CA GLN A 64 -10.42 -14.60 -1.66
C GLN A 64 -9.66 -13.30 -1.88
N GLY A 65 -8.84 -12.92 -0.89
CA GLY A 65 -8.00 -11.73 -0.94
C GLY A 65 -6.60 -12.04 -1.48
N TRP A 66 -6.50 -12.59 -2.70
CA TRP A 66 -5.22 -13.11 -3.23
C TRP A 66 -4.51 -12.18 -4.24
N PHE A 67 -5.07 -11.03 -4.58
CA PHE A 67 -4.43 -10.09 -5.52
C PHE A 67 -3.41 -9.21 -4.81
N ASN A 68 -2.16 -9.18 -5.28
CA ASN A 68 -1.08 -8.38 -4.69
C ASN A 68 -0.44 -7.45 -5.71
N CYS A 69 0.10 -6.32 -5.26
CA CYS A 69 0.78 -5.36 -6.12
C CYS A 69 2.25 -5.19 -5.73
N GLU A 70 3.09 -4.81 -6.69
CA GLU A 70 4.44 -4.36 -6.38
C GLU A 70 4.38 -3.14 -5.45
N GLY A 71 5.17 -3.16 -4.37
CA GLY A 71 5.20 -2.08 -3.37
C GLY A 71 4.02 -2.04 -2.39
N ASP A 72 3.15 -3.05 -2.36
CA ASP A 72 2.02 -3.10 -1.43
C ASP A 72 2.40 -3.47 0.02
N GLY A 73 3.64 -3.93 0.25
CA GLY A 73 4.14 -4.38 1.55
C GLY A 73 4.03 -5.89 1.81
N ALA A 74 3.34 -6.65 0.94
CA ALA A 74 3.25 -8.11 1.01
C ALA A 74 4.52 -8.80 0.51
N ASN A 75 5.33 -8.12 -0.31
CA ASN A 75 6.48 -8.69 -1.02
C ASN A 75 6.10 -9.89 -1.90
N LEU A 76 4.90 -9.85 -2.49
CA LEU A 76 4.37 -10.87 -3.40
C LEU A 76 4.33 -10.37 -4.85
N THR A 77 4.83 -9.16 -5.14
CA THR A 77 4.83 -8.55 -6.48
C THR A 77 3.41 -8.50 -7.09
N TRP A 78 3.27 -8.68 -8.40
CA TRP A 78 2.00 -8.71 -9.13
C TRP A 78 1.29 -10.08 -9.08
N THR A 79 1.30 -10.74 -7.92
CA THR A 79 0.67 -12.06 -7.73
C THR A 79 -0.83 -12.00 -8.01
N HIS A 80 -1.32 -12.97 -8.81
CA HIS A 80 -2.65 -13.04 -9.42
C HIS A 80 -3.00 -11.95 -10.45
N TRP A 81 -2.16 -10.94 -10.67
CA TRP A 81 -2.28 -10.02 -11.81
C TRP A 81 -1.44 -10.46 -13.02
N ALA A 82 -0.24 -10.97 -12.81
CA ALA A 82 0.66 -11.47 -13.86
C ALA A 82 0.50 -12.99 -14.09
N LYS A 83 0.71 -13.48 -15.32
CA LYS A 83 0.69 -14.92 -15.67
C LYS A 83 1.97 -15.63 -15.23
N ASP A 84 3.10 -14.96 -15.42
CA ASP A 84 4.43 -15.43 -15.07
C ASP A 84 5.12 -14.38 -14.20
N LEU A 85 5.39 -14.74 -12.94
CA LEU A 85 6.05 -13.86 -11.96
C LEU A 85 7.55 -13.72 -12.19
N THR A 86 8.14 -14.51 -13.10
CA THR A 86 9.54 -14.35 -13.52
C THR A 86 9.71 -13.28 -14.61
N GLN A 87 8.60 -12.81 -15.19
CA GLN A 87 8.57 -11.77 -16.21
C GLN A 87 7.91 -10.49 -15.68
N PRO A 88 8.26 -9.30 -16.20
CA PRO A 88 7.60 -8.06 -15.82
C PRO A 88 6.09 -8.13 -16.07
N PHE A 89 5.29 -7.56 -15.17
CA PHE A 89 3.88 -7.32 -15.42
C PHE A 89 3.74 -6.26 -16.50
N GLN A 90 3.21 -6.59 -17.67
CA GLN A 90 3.13 -5.71 -18.84
C GLN A 90 2.19 -6.32 -19.91
N PRO A 91 1.83 -5.59 -20.99
CA PRO A 91 1.10 -6.18 -22.10
C PRO A 91 1.74 -7.48 -22.59
N GLY A 92 0.96 -8.57 -22.59
CA GLY A 92 1.42 -9.93 -22.90
C GLY A 92 1.67 -10.82 -21.68
N ASN A 93 1.87 -10.26 -20.48
CA ASN A 93 2.00 -10.99 -19.22
C ASN A 93 0.96 -10.51 -18.19
N ILE A 94 -0.31 -10.87 -18.43
CA ILE A 94 -1.47 -10.52 -17.58
C ILE A 94 -2.39 -11.73 -17.44
N ALA A 95 -2.81 -12.02 -16.20
CA ALA A 95 -3.61 -13.20 -15.85
C ALA A 95 -5.13 -12.97 -15.90
N VAL A 96 -5.57 -11.72 -15.84
CA VAL A 96 -6.99 -11.36 -15.84
C VAL A 96 -7.49 -10.99 -17.22
N ASP A 97 -8.73 -11.39 -17.53
CA ASP A 97 -9.40 -11.01 -18.78
C ASP A 97 -10.13 -9.66 -18.66
N GLN A 98 -10.50 -9.26 -17.44
CA GLN A 98 -11.21 -8.03 -17.15
C GLN A 98 -10.46 -7.18 -16.11
N TRP A 99 -10.49 -5.87 -16.32
CA TRP A 99 -9.94 -4.90 -15.39
C TRP A 99 -10.98 -4.52 -14.34
N PRO A 100 -10.62 -4.40 -13.05
CA PRO A 100 -11.56 -3.99 -12.04
C PRO A 100 -12.06 -2.56 -12.28
N ASP A 101 -13.33 -2.31 -11.96
CA ASP A 101 -13.79 -0.94 -11.76
C ASP A 101 -13.20 -0.42 -10.44
N VAL A 102 -12.50 0.71 -10.53
CA VAL A 102 -11.79 1.31 -9.39
C VAL A 102 -12.43 2.63 -8.91
N THR A 103 -13.60 2.98 -9.41
CA THR A 103 -14.25 4.29 -9.15
C THR A 103 -14.63 4.51 -7.68
N GLU A 104 -14.86 3.44 -6.93
CA GLU A 104 -15.22 3.50 -5.51
C GLU A 104 -14.02 3.40 -4.56
N TYR A 105 -12.79 3.18 -5.05
CA TYR A 105 -11.60 3.08 -4.21
C TYR A 105 -10.97 4.45 -3.97
N ASP A 106 -10.39 4.63 -2.79
CA ASP A 106 -9.59 5.81 -2.49
C ASP A 106 -8.17 5.67 -3.06
N ALA A 107 -7.47 6.80 -3.21
CA ALA A 107 -6.15 6.83 -3.83
C ALA A 107 -5.09 5.98 -3.11
N ASP A 108 -5.24 5.76 -1.80
CA ASP A 108 -4.33 4.94 -0.98
C ASP A 108 -4.59 3.42 -1.11
N GLU A 109 -5.65 3.02 -1.80
CA GLU A 109 -5.96 1.62 -2.13
C GLU A 109 -5.42 1.19 -3.50
N LEU A 110 -5.00 2.16 -4.32
CA LEU A 110 -4.73 1.97 -5.74
C LEU A 110 -3.26 2.05 -6.10
N TYR A 111 -2.84 1.13 -6.98
CA TYR A 111 -1.47 0.97 -7.46
C TYR A 111 -1.43 1.21 -8.96
N ASP A 112 -0.46 2.01 -9.41
CA ASP A 112 -0.22 2.26 -10.83
C ASP A 112 0.30 1.01 -11.53
N THR A 113 -0.28 0.72 -12.70
CA THR A 113 0.18 -0.38 -13.54
C THR A 113 0.86 0.16 -14.80
N PRO A 114 1.60 -0.68 -15.54
CA PRO A 114 2.16 -0.28 -16.84
C PRO A 114 1.11 -0.21 -17.96
N PHE A 115 -0.16 -0.46 -17.68
CA PHE A 115 -1.24 -0.44 -18.65
C PHE A 115 -1.90 0.93 -18.73
N LYS A 116 -2.51 1.22 -19.88
CA LYS A 116 -3.26 2.44 -20.14
C LYS A 116 -4.70 2.11 -20.54
N HIS A 117 -5.64 2.94 -20.09
CA HIS A 117 -6.99 2.92 -20.61
C HIS A 117 -7.04 3.50 -22.04
N ALA A 118 -8.15 3.30 -22.74
CA ALA A 118 -8.34 3.81 -24.11
C ALA A 118 -8.22 5.34 -24.21
N ASN A 119 -8.52 6.05 -23.13
CA ASN A 119 -8.37 7.52 -23.03
C ASN A 119 -6.93 7.97 -22.67
N GLY A 120 -5.98 7.04 -22.54
CA GLY A 120 -4.57 7.30 -22.21
C GLY A 120 -4.24 7.43 -20.73
N SER A 121 -5.22 7.39 -19.82
CA SER A 121 -4.93 7.42 -18.38
C SER A 121 -4.28 6.12 -17.92
N THR A 122 -3.47 6.17 -16.86
CA THR A 122 -2.89 4.98 -16.25
C THR A 122 -3.99 4.09 -15.67
N ALA A 123 -3.99 2.82 -16.03
CA ALA A 123 -4.87 1.84 -15.42
C ALA A 123 -4.34 1.47 -14.04
N LYS A 124 -5.20 1.56 -13.02
CA LYS A 124 -4.85 1.27 -11.63
C LYS A 124 -5.57 0.01 -11.15
N VAL A 125 -5.00 -0.70 -10.19
CA VAL A 125 -5.63 -1.84 -9.52
C VAL A 125 -5.46 -1.72 -8.00
N PHE A 126 -6.24 -2.52 -7.26
CA PHE A 126 -6.11 -2.62 -5.81
C PHE A 126 -5.13 -3.73 -5.41
N SER A 127 -4.68 -3.70 -4.15
CA SER A 127 -4.08 -4.86 -3.47
C SER A 127 -4.99 -5.36 -2.34
N ALA A 128 -5.14 -6.68 -2.24
CA ALA A 128 -5.80 -7.34 -1.12
C ALA A 128 -4.94 -7.40 0.15
N HIS A 129 -3.67 -7.01 0.07
CA HIS A 129 -2.85 -6.74 1.25
C HIS A 129 -3.27 -5.45 1.98
N ASN A 130 -3.85 -4.49 1.24
CA ASN A 130 -4.34 -3.26 1.84
C ASN A 130 -5.62 -3.55 2.64
N ARG A 131 -5.57 -3.32 3.96
CA ARG A 131 -6.71 -3.52 4.86
C ARG A 131 -7.97 -2.77 4.41
N LYS A 132 -7.80 -1.55 3.89
CA LYS A 132 -8.92 -0.69 3.48
C LYS A 132 -9.69 -1.30 2.30
N THR A 133 -8.96 -1.88 1.33
CA THR A 133 -9.54 -2.66 0.24
C THR A 133 -10.40 -3.81 0.77
N VAL A 134 -9.86 -4.59 1.73
CA VAL A 134 -10.60 -5.73 2.30
C VAL A 134 -11.88 -5.26 2.99
N LEU A 135 -11.79 -4.23 3.84
CA LEU A 135 -12.95 -3.66 4.52
C LEU A 135 -13.99 -3.14 3.51
N ARG A 136 -13.57 -2.53 2.41
CA ARG A 136 -14.45 -2.06 1.33
C ARG A 136 -15.21 -3.22 0.68
N HIS A 137 -14.55 -4.32 0.36
CA HIS A 137 -15.23 -5.48 -0.22
C HIS A 137 -16.27 -6.07 0.74
N PHE A 138 -15.98 -6.12 2.05
CA PHE A 138 -16.97 -6.54 3.05
C PHE A 138 -18.12 -5.55 3.20
N LYS A 139 -17.85 -4.24 3.07
CA LYS A 139 -18.91 -3.22 3.01
C LYS A 139 -19.84 -3.45 1.82
N TRP A 140 -19.31 -3.70 0.63
CA TRP A 140 -20.14 -4.02 -0.54
C TRP A 140 -20.97 -5.28 -0.36
N MET A 141 -20.42 -6.33 0.26
CA MET A 141 -21.20 -7.52 0.59
C MET A 141 -22.34 -7.20 1.57
N ALA A 142 -22.17 -6.25 2.48
CA ALA A 142 -23.23 -5.82 3.39
C ALA A 142 -24.27 -4.92 2.71
N ASP A 143 -23.84 -4.03 1.81
CA ASP A 143 -24.72 -3.07 1.14
C ASP A 143 -25.50 -3.67 -0.03
N TYR A 144 -24.91 -4.66 -0.72
CA TYR A 144 -25.40 -5.17 -2.01
C TYR A 144 -25.57 -6.69 -2.07
N GLY A 145 -25.19 -7.43 -1.02
CA GLY A 145 -25.23 -8.91 -0.97
C GLY A 145 -26.52 -9.53 -0.44
#